data_AF-A0A7T0KIQ9-F1
#
_entry.id   AF-A0A7T0KIQ9-F1
#
_cell.length_a   1.000
_cell.length_b   1.000
_cell.length_c   1.000
_cell.angle_alpha   90.00
_cell.angle_beta   90.00
_cell.angle_gamma   90.00
#
_symmetry.space_group_name_H-M   'P 1'
#
loop_
_entity.id
_entity.type
_entity.pdbx_description
1 polymer ?
#
loop_
_entity_poly.entity_id
_entity_poly.type
_entity_poly.pdbx_seq_one_letter_code
_entity_poly.pdbx_strand_id
1 'polypeptide(L)'
;MALIGNELELGAAIREHRDKAGLTQAELAARAGVSRAFIIDIERGRRPRAELGRVLALLRSLEVSITLTAADTRSMDEILDALVGDQLVEDR
;
A
#
# COMPACT_ATOMS: atom_id res chain seq x y z
N MET A 1 1.37 10.30 3.17
CA MET A 1 0.72 9.53 2.09
C MET A 1 1.72 8.49 1.64
N ALA A 2 1.40 7.20 1.76
CA ALA A 2 2.30 6.12 1.36
C ALA A 2 1.86 5.59 0.00
N LEU A 3 2.81 5.43 -0.93
CA LEU A 3 2.57 4.71 -2.17
C LEU A 3 2.60 3.21 -1.84
N ILE A 4 1.56 2.48 -2.21
CA ILE A 4 1.43 1.06 -1.95
C ILE A 4 1.31 0.37 -3.31
N GLY A 5 2.38 -0.32 -3.73
CA GLY A 5 2.47 -1.02 -5.01
C GLY A 5 2.26 -2.53 -4.92
N ASN A 6 2.29 -3.11 -3.71
CA ASN A 6 2.15 -4.56 -3.50
C ASN A 6 1.58 -4.92 -2.11
N GLU A 7 1.32 -6.21 -1.91
CA GLU A 7 0.75 -6.76 -0.68
C GLU A 7 1.66 -6.65 0.55
N LEU A 8 2.99 -6.62 0.36
CA LEU A 8 3.94 -6.48 1.45
C LEU A 8 3.92 -5.05 2.01
N GLU A 9 3.95 -4.07 1.12
CA GLU A 9 3.82 -2.65 1.45
C GLU A 9 2.46 -2.35 2.09
N LEU A 10 1.37 -2.93 1.57
CA LEU A 10 0.05 -2.80 2.17
C LEU A 10 0.02 -3.39 3.59
N GLY A 11 0.59 -4.58 3.78
CA GLY A 11 0.69 -5.23 5.08
C GLY A 11 1.50 -4.42 6.09
N ALA A 12 2.61 -3.82 5.66
CA ALA A 12 3.43 -2.94 6.48
C ALA A 12 2.68 -1.67 6.90
N ALA A 13 1.96 -1.03 5.97
CA ALA A 13 1.13 0.14 6.28
C ALA A 13 0.02 -0.19 7.29
N ILE A 14 -0.68 -1.32 7.12
CA ILE A 14 -1.70 -1.79 8.06
C ILE A 14 -1.10 -2.00 9.47
N ARG A 15 0.07 -2.64 9.53
CA ARG A 15 0.79 -2.87 10.80
C ARG A 15 1.13 -1.56 11.49
N GLU A 16 1.67 -0.59 10.75
CA GLU A 16 2.03 0.72 11.28
C GLU A 16 0.81 1.44 11.88
N HIS A 17 -0.33 1.42 11.18
CA HIS A 17 -1.57 2.00 11.69
C HIS A 17 -2.12 1.26 12.91
N ARG A 18 -2.01 -0.09 12.94
CA ARG A 18 -2.36 -0.88 14.12
C ARG A 18 -1.51 -0.49 15.33
N ASP A 19 -0.19 -0.38 15.14
CA ASP A 19 0.75 -0.05 16.21
C ASP A 19 0.49 1.38 16.73
N LYS A 20 0.22 2.35 15.84
CA LYS A 20 -0.18 3.73 16.22
C LYS A 20 -1.50 3.79 17.00
N ALA A 21 -2.44 2.89 16.69
CA ALA A 21 -3.70 2.76 17.42
C ALA A 21 -3.55 2.02 18.77
N GLY A 22 -2.34 1.55 19.11
CA GLY A 22 -2.08 0.81 20.36
C GLY A 22 -2.75 -0.56 20.42
N LEU A 23 -3.10 -1.14 19.27
CA LEU A 23 -3.84 -2.41 19.20
C LEU A 23 -2.89 -3.59 19.01
N THR A 24 -3.17 -4.69 19.68
CA THR A 24 -2.63 -6.01 19.32
C THR A 24 -3.29 -6.53 18.04
N GLN A 25 -2.65 -7.51 17.41
CA GLN A 25 -3.24 -8.20 16.25
C GLN A 25 -4.59 -8.89 16.58
N ALA A 26 -4.76 -9.33 17.82
CA ALA A 26 -6.01 -9.97 18.26
C ALA A 26 -7.14 -8.96 18.40
N GLU A 27 -6.87 -7.78 18.95
CA GLU A 27 -7.85 -6.70 19.08
C GLU A 27 -8.27 -6.15 17.72
N LEU A 28 -7.30 -5.97 16.81
CA LEU A 28 -7.61 -5.58 15.44
C LEU A 28 -8.49 -6.62 14.73
N ALA A 29 -8.16 -7.90 14.89
CA ALA A 29 -8.95 -8.99 14.33
C ALA A 29 -10.40 -8.97 14.82
N ALA A 30 -10.60 -8.77 16.13
CA ALA A 30 -11.92 -8.66 16.75
C ALA A 30 -12.70 -7.45 16.22
N ARG A 31 -12.06 -6.27 16.12
CA ARG A 31 -12.67 -5.05 15.58
C ARG A 31 -13.07 -5.21 14.11
N ALA A 32 -12.25 -5.91 13.31
CA ALA A 32 -12.49 -6.11 11.89
C ALA A 32 -13.40 -7.32 11.58
N GLY A 33 -13.80 -8.11 12.58
CA GLY A 33 -14.63 -9.31 12.37
C GLY A 33 -13.90 -10.43 11.60
N VAL A 34 -12.58 -10.55 11.78
CA VAL A 34 -11.73 -11.55 11.09
C VAL A 34 -10.92 -12.36 12.10
N SER A 35 -10.25 -13.42 11.63
CA SER A 35 -9.38 -14.22 12.50
C SER A 35 -8.05 -13.52 12.76
N ARG A 36 -7.41 -13.78 13.91
CA ARG A 36 -6.05 -13.30 14.18
C ARG A 36 -5.04 -13.79 13.14
N ALA A 37 -5.20 -15.03 12.65
CA ALA A 37 -4.37 -15.58 11.58
C ALA A 37 -4.48 -14.77 10.28
N PHE A 38 -5.66 -14.24 9.96
CA PHE A 38 -5.84 -13.33 8.84
C PHE A 38 -5.01 -12.05 8.99
N ILE A 39 -5.05 -11.41 10.16
CA ILE A 39 -4.22 -10.21 10.44
C ILE A 39 -2.72 -10.53 10.30
N ILE A 40 -2.28 -11.65 10.90
CA ILE A 40 -0.89 -12.09 10.82
C ILE A 40 -0.42 -12.28 9.38
N ASP A 41 -1.25 -12.92 8.54
CA ASP A 41 -0.88 -13.18 7.16
C ASP A 41 -0.90 -11.89 6.32
N ILE A 42 -1.86 -11.00 6.54
CA ILE A 42 -1.95 -9.69 5.89
C ILE A 42 -0.73 -8.83 6.20
N GLU A 43 -0.37 -8.67 7.47
CA GLU A 43 0.78 -7.84 7.89
C GLU A 43 2.14 -8.39 7.39
N ARG A 44 2.16 -9.64 6.93
CA ARG A 44 3.35 -10.30 6.36
C ARG A 44 3.31 -10.37 4.82
N GLY A 45 2.28 -9.83 4.17
CA GLY A 45 2.10 -9.96 2.72
C GLY A 45 1.87 -11.39 2.24
N ARG A 46 1.46 -12.33 3.12
CA ARG A 46 1.31 -13.76 2.80
C ARG A 46 -0.07 -14.15 2.29
N ARG A 47 -0.93 -13.16 2.00
CA ARG A 47 -2.29 -13.34 1.46
C ARG A 47 -2.47 -12.55 0.15
N PRO A 48 -1.82 -12.96 -0.95
CA PRO A 48 -1.99 -12.29 -2.25
C PRO A 48 -3.43 -12.38 -2.78
N ARG A 49 -4.23 -13.32 -2.28
CA ARG A 49 -5.65 -13.49 -2.61
C ARG A 49 -6.57 -13.12 -1.44
N ALA A 50 -6.17 -12.16 -0.60
CA ALA A 50 -7.06 -11.63 0.42
C ALA A 50 -8.32 -11.07 -0.26
N GLU A 51 -9.50 -11.45 0.25
CA GLU A 51 -10.74 -10.86 -0.23
C GLU A 51 -10.70 -9.34 0.01
N LEU A 52 -10.78 -8.55 -1.07
CA LEU A 52 -10.73 -7.09 -1.03
C LEU A 52 -11.72 -6.51 0.00
N GLY A 53 -12.93 -7.09 0.09
CA GLY A 53 -13.94 -6.67 1.06
C GLY A 53 -13.46 -6.75 2.52
N ARG A 54 -12.68 -7.77 2.87
CA ARG A 54 -12.10 -7.93 4.23
C ARG A 54 -10.97 -6.95 4.47
N VAL A 55 -10.14 -6.68 3.46
CA VAL A 55 -9.09 -5.65 3.53
C VAL A 55 -9.70 -4.28 3.76
N LEU A 56 -10.75 -3.92 3.01
CA LEU A 56 -11.46 -2.65 3.20
C LEU A 56 -12.15 -2.57 4.57
N ALA A 57 -12.72 -3.67 5.08
CA ALA A 57 -13.28 -3.72 6.43
C ALA A 57 -12.22 -3.50 7.51
N LEU A 58 -11.05 -4.11 7.33
CA LEU A 58 -9.90 -3.93 8.20
C LEU A 58 -9.45 -2.47 8.26
N LEU A 59 -9.31 -1.82 7.09
CA LEU A 59 -8.91 -0.41 7.01
C LEU A 59 -9.93 0.50 7.70
N ARG A 60 -11.24 0.25 7.50
CA ARG A 60 -12.30 0.98 8.23
C ARG A 60 -12.19 0.84 9.74
N SER A 61 -11.84 -0.36 10.23
CA SER A 61 -11.66 -0.60 11.68
C SER A 61 -10.46 0.14 12.29
N LEU A 62 -9.53 0.61 11.44
CA LEU A 62 -8.38 1.43 11.81
C LEU A 62 -8.61 2.92 11.53
N GLU A 63 -9.81 3.31 11.06
CA GLU A 63 -10.11 4.67 10.61
C GLU A 63 -9.17 5.14 9.46
N VAL A 64 -8.72 4.18 8.63
CA VAL A 64 -7.85 4.42 7.47
C VAL A 64 -8.66 4.27 6.18
N SER A 65 -8.35 5.10 5.19
CA SER A 65 -8.91 5.04 3.84
C SER A 65 -7.81 4.84 2.79
N ILE A 66 -8.20 4.29 1.63
CA ILE A 66 -7.37 4.26 0.43
C ILE A 66 -7.92 5.29 -0.54
N THR A 67 -7.03 6.06 -1.17
CA THR A 67 -7.35 6.96 -2.26
C THR A 67 -6.75 6.41 -3.55
N LEU A 68 -7.55 6.39 -4.61
CA LEU A 68 -7.08 6.06 -5.96
C LEU A 68 -6.65 7.36 -6.64
N THR A 69 -5.45 7.35 -7.21
CA THR A 69 -4.90 8.46 -7.99
C THR A 69 -4.41 7.92 -9.34
N ALA A 70 -4.33 8.78 -10.35
CA ALA A 70 -3.62 8.44 -11.57
C ALA A 70 -2.17 8.11 -11.22
N ALA A 71 -1.66 6.99 -11.75
CA ALA A 71 -0.23 6.71 -11.68
C ALA A 71 0.47 7.67 -12.62
N ASP A 72 1.23 8.63 -12.08
CA ASP A 72 2.18 9.41 -12.88
C ASP A 72 3.34 8.49 -13.24
N THR A 73 3.09 7.65 -14.24
CA THR A 73 4.06 6.72 -14.77
C THR A 73 4.80 7.45 -15.87
N ARG A 74 5.51 8.54 -15.51
CA ARG A 74 6.64 8.89 -16.37
C ARG A 74 7.54 7.68 -16.33
N SER A 75 7.57 6.94 -17.44
CA SER A 75 8.38 5.74 -17.50
C SER A 75 9.84 6.15 -17.26
N MET A 76 10.66 5.24 -16.74
CA MET A 76 12.09 5.52 -16.60
C MET A 76 12.67 6.00 -17.95
N ASP A 77 12.17 5.44 -19.05
CA ASP A 77 12.55 5.82 -20.40
C ASP A 77 12.09 7.24 -20.76
N GLU A 78 10.89 7.66 -20.38
CA GLU A 78 10.42 9.05 -20.57
C GLU A 78 11.19 10.06 -19.73
N ILE A 79 11.63 9.67 -18.53
CA ILE A 79 12.50 10.50 -17.69
C ILE A 79 13.90 10.59 -18.32
N LEU A 80 14.44 9.48 -18.83
CA LEU A 80 15.73 9.43 -19.51
C LEU A 80 15.71 10.25 -20.81
N ASP A 81 14.69 10.12 -21.64
CA ASP A 81 14.52 10.89 -22.88
C ASP A 81 14.41 12.39 -22.60
N ALA A 82 13.70 12.78 -21.53
CA ALA A 82 13.62 14.18 -21.13
C ALA A 82 14.94 14.74 -20.57
N LEU A 83 15.81 13.90 -19.99
CA LEU A 83 17.11 14.29 -19.47
C LEU A 83 18.21 14.31 -20.54
N VAL A 84 18.13 13.43 -21.55
CA VAL A 84 19.13 13.31 -22.62
C VAL A 84 18.75 14.14 -23.86
N GLY A 85 17.45 14.31 -24.13
CA GLY A 85 16.93 15.01 -25.31
C GLY A 85 17.28 16.51 -25.37
N ASP A 86 17.58 17.12 -24.23
CA ASP A 86 17.96 18.55 -24.15
C ASP A 86 19.46 18.80 -24.44
N GLN A 87 20.30 17.75 -24.51
CA GLN A 87 21.75 17.88 -24.76
C GLN A 87 22.17 17.75 -26.24
N LEU A 88 21.23 17.59 -27.19
CA LEU A 88 21.57 17.34 -28.61
C LEU A 88 21.07 18.39 -29.61
N VAL A 89 20.56 19.55 -29.17
CA VAL A 89 20.04 20.59 -30.09
C VAL A 89 20.94 21.83 -30.24
N GLU A 90 22.05 21.95 -29.49
CA GLU A 90 23.00 23.07 -29.66
C GLU A 90 24.23 22.71 -30.49
N ASP A 91 24.07 22.18 -31.72
CA ASP A 91 25.16 22.21 -32.70
C ASP A 91 24.70 21.89 -34.15
N ARG A 92 23.84 22.71 -34.77
CA ARG A 92 23.76 22.87 -36.24
C ARG A 92 23.21 24.23 -36.67
#